data_AF-A0A1W6ZVD9-F1
#
_entry.id   AF-A0A1W6ZVD9-F1
#
_cell.length_a   1.000
_cell.length_b   1.000
_cell.length_c   1.000
_cell.angle_alpha   90.00
_cell.angle_beta   90.00
_cell.angle_gamma   90.00
#
_symmetry.space_group_name_H-M   'P 1'
#
loop_
_entity.id
_entity.type
_entity.pdbx_description
1 polymer ?
#
loop_
_entity_poly.entity_id
_entity_poly.type
_entity_poly.pdbx_seq_one_letter_code
_entity_poly.pdbx_strand_id
1 'polypeptide(L)'
;MKSVLTLAAVAATFVTISSSHPALAQQNADDVKWIKECVEDNKDEGQTAPVILGYCTCMNNKMSSNETRSITQWEKSNPRAVEACARQAGWRGR
;
A
#
# COMPACT_ATOMS: atom_id res chain seq x y z
N MET A 1 9.49 17.64 63.81
CA MET A 1 8.05 17.81 63.53
C MET A 1 7.90 17.78 62.02
N LYS A 2 7.63 16.60 61.45
CA LYS A 2 6.33 16.15 60.92
C LYS A 2 5.85 16.92 59.67
N SER A 3 6.09 16.26 58.53
CA SER A 3 5.26 16.16 57.33
C SER A 3 5.10 17.38 56.42
N VAL A 4 5.57 17.23 55.18
CA VAL A 4 4.76 17.54 53.99
C VAL A 4 4.90 16.38 53.01
N LEU A 5 3.77 15.72 52.76
CA LEU A 5 3.56 14.65 51.79
C LEU A 5 3.04 15.31 50.51
N THR A 6 3.65 15.10 49.35
CA THR A 6 2.98 15.29 48.06
C THR A 6 3.47 14.26 47.06
N LEU A 7 2.54 13.40 46.66
CA LEU A 7 2.64 12.38 45.61
C LEU A 7 2.91 13.02 44.24
N ALA A 8 3.72 12.35 43.41
CA ALA A 8 3.30 11.89 42.09
C ALA A 8 4.41 11.05 41.46
N ALA A 9 4.18 9.73 41.38
CA ALA A 9 4.92 8.84 40.51
C ALA A 9 4.39 8.99 39.08
N VAL A 10 5.26 9.21 38.09
CA VAL A 10 5.02 8.77 36.71
C VAL A 10 6.35 8.33 36.10
N ALA A 11 6.59 7.02 36.12
CA ALA A 11 7.50 6.35 35.20
C ALA A 11 6.71 6.03 33.93
N ALA A 12 7.21 6.42 32.76
CA ALA A 12 6.83 5.81 31.48
C ALA A 12 7.83 6.20 30.38
N THR A 13 8.89 5.39 30.22
CA THR A 13 9.68 5.31 28.99
C THR A 13 8.79 4.80 27.85
N PHE A 14 8.41 5.66 26.91
CA PHE A 14 7.79 5.23 25.65
C PHE A 14 8.88 4.95 24.62
N VAL A 15 9.33 3.70 24.55
CA VAL A 15 9.98 3.15 23.36
C VAL A 15 8.86 2.83 22.37
N THR A 16 8.57 3.73 21.44
CA THR A 16 7.66 3.43 20.33
C THR A 16 8.41 2.57 19.32
N ILE A 17 8.27 1.25 19.46
CA ILE A 17 8.51 0.30 18.39
C ILE A 17 7.40 0.52 17.37
N SER A 18 7.65 1.33 16.35
CA SER A 18 6.81 1.37 15.16
C SER A 18 6.99 0.06 14.43
N SER A 19 6.05 -0.85 14.68
CA SER A 19 5.96 -2.14 14.05
C SER A 19 5.70 -1.97 12.56
N SER A 20 6.72 -2.30 11.75
CA SER A 20 6.57 -2.62 10.33
C SER A 20 5.80 -3.94 10.20
N HIS A 21 4.51 -3.90 10.49
CA HIS A 21 3.59 -4.95 10.07
C HIS A 21 3.50 -4.91 8.54
N PRO A 22 3.62 -6.05 7.84
CA PRO A 22 2.96 -6.17 6.56
C PRO A 22 1.47 -6.11 6.89
N ALA A 23 0.85 -4.95 6.67
CA ALA A 23 -0.60 -4.90 6.59
C ALA A 23 -0.97 -5.82 5.42
N LEU A 24 -1.41 -7.04 5.73
CA LEU A 24 -2.23 -7.80 4.81
C LEU A 24 -3.50 -6.97 4.67
N ALA A 25 -3.48 -6.01 3.74
CA ALA A 25 -4.65 -5.23 3.40
C ALA A 25 -5.73 -6.23 3.05
N GLN A 26 -6.78 -6.29 3.88
CA GLN A 26 -7.92 -7.13 3.61
C GLN A 26 -8.54 -6.61 2.32
N GLN A 27 -8.34 -7.34 1.23
CA GLN A 27 -8.88 -6.99 -0.08
C GLN A 27 -10.39 -6.95 0.04
N ASN A 28 -10.99 -5.78 -0.11
CA ASN A 28 -12.43 -5.63 -0.22
C ASN A 28 -12.88 -5.95 -1.67
N ALA A 29 -14.18 -6.01 -1.90
CA ALA A 29 -14.72 -6.34 -3.22
C ALA A 29 -14.26 -5.36 -4.32
N ASP A 30 -14.06 -4.09 -3.96
CA ASP A 30 -13.56 -3.07 -4.89
C ASP A 30 -12.08 -3.30 -5.21
N ASP A 31 -11.25 -3.67 -4.25
CA ASP A 31 -9.84 -4.03 -4.47
C ASP A 31 -9.72 -5.18 -5.48
N VAL A 32 -10.51 -6.24 -5.31
CA VAL A 32 -10.52 -7.39 -6.22
C VAL A 32 -10.98 -6.97 -7.62
N LYS A 33 -12.01 -6.13 -7.71
CA LYS A 33 -12.51 -5.59 -8.98
C LYS A 33 -11.43 -4.79 -9.71
N TRP A 34 -10.79 -3.85 -9.03
CA TRP A 34 -9.80 -2.96 -9.66
C TRP A 34 -8.53 -3.69 -10.05
N ILE A 35 -8.05 -4.64 -9.23
CA ILE A 35 -6.91 -5.48 -9.59
C ILE A 35 -7.24 -6.31 -10.84
N LYS A 36 -8.43 -6.90 -10.91
CA LYS A 36 -8.84 -7.69 -12.08
C LYS A 36 -8.94 -6.83 -13.35
N GLU A 37 -9.54 -5.65 -13.25
CA GLU A 37 -9.63 -4.70 -14.37
C GLU A 37 -8.23 -4.31 -14.86
N CYS A 38 -7.32 -3.98 -13.94
CA CYS A 38 -5.92 -3.70 -14.28
C CYS A 38 -5.24 -4.89 -14.97
N VAL A 39 -5.44 -6.13 -14.49
CA VAL A 39 -4.84 -7.31 -15.13
C VAL A 39 -5.34 -7.46 -16.56
N GLU A 40 -6.65 -7.27 -16.80
CA GLU A 40 -7.23 -7.33 -18.15
C GLU A 40 -6.71 -6.22 -19.06
N ASP A 41 -6.59 -4.99 -18.55
CA ASP A 41 -6.06 -3.84 -19.30
C ASP A 41 -4.60 -4.06 -19.76
N ASN A 42 -3.84 -4.87 -19.01
CA ASN A 42 -2.40 -5.05 -19.17
C ASN A 42 -1.99 -6.41 -19.74
N LYS A 43 -2.95 -7.32 -20.01
CA LYS A 43 -2.66 -8.72 -20.39
C LYS A 43 -1.87 -8.88 -21.68
N ASP A 44 -1.96 -7.91 -22.58
CA ASP A 44 -1.32 -7.93 -23.90
C ASP A 44 0.01 -7.16 -23.93
N GLU A 45 0.51 -6.67 -22.78
CA GLU A 45 1.77 -5.91 -22.69
C GLU A 45 3.04 -6.79 -22.66
N GLY A 46 2.92 -8.08 -23.00
CA GLY A 46 4.07 -8.98 -23.15
C GLY A 46 4.78 -9.36 -21.84
N GLN A 47 4.15 -9.12 -20.69
CA GLN A 47 4.63 -9.58 -19.39
C GLN A 47 4.00 -10.91 -18.99
N THR A 48 4.64 -11.59 -18.03
CA THR A 48 4.05 -12.80 -17.43
C THR A 48 2.89 -12.43 -16.51
N ALA A 49 1.89 -13.32 -16.38
CA ALA A 49 0.74 -13.10 -15.51
C ALA A 49 1.13 -12.76 -14.04
N PRO A 50 2.16 -13.39 -13.43
CA PRO A 50 2.63 -12.99 -12.09
C PRO A 50 3.17 -11.56 -12.01
N VAL A 51 3.86 -11.08 -13.05
CA VAL A 51 4.38 -9.70 -13.11
C VAL A 51 3.23 -8.70 -13.20
N ILE A 52 2.26 -8.96 -14.08
CA ILE A 52 1.08 -8.10 -14.24
C ILE A 52 0.27 -8.06 -12.93
N LEU A 53 0.01 -9.22 -12.33
CA LEU A 53 -0.74 -9.30 -11.08
C LEU A 53 -0.02 -8.59 -9.92
N GLY A 54 1.29 -8.77 -9.81
CA GLY A 54 2.11 -8.10 -8.79
C GLY A 54 2.10 -6.58 -8.96
N TYR A 55 2.18 -6.10 -10.21
CA TYR A 55 2.07 -4.70 -10.55
C TYR A 55 0.70 -4.12 -10.16
N CYS A 56 -0.39 -4.72 -10.65
CA CYS A 56 -1.75 -4.26 -10.37
C CYS A 56 -2.08 -4.27 -8.86
N THR A 57 -1.60 -5.28 -8.13
CA THR A 57 -1.75 -5.35 -6.67
C THR A 57 -0.98 -4.21 -5.98
N CYS A 58 0.27 -3.95 -6.40
CA CYS A 58 1.07 -2.84 -5.87
C CYS A 58 0.38 -1.49 -6.12
N MET A 59 -0.18 -1.30 -7.31
CA MET A 59 -0.88 -0.08 -7.68
C MET A 59 -2.14 0.14 -6.85
N ASN A 60 -2.99 -0.88 -6.69
CA ASN A 60 -4.17 -0.81 -5.84
C ASN A 60 -3.83 -0.41 -4.40
N ASN A 61 -2.79 -1.02 -3.83
CA ASN A 61 -2.36 -0.73 -2.45
C ASN A 61 -1.84 0.70 -2.24
N LYS A 62 -1.49 1.42 -3.31
CA LYS A 62 -1.06 2.83 -3.27
C LYS A 62 -2.21 3.80 -3.47
N MET A 63 -3.36 3.32 -3.97
CA MET A 63 -4.55 4.13 -4.13
C MET A 63 -5.24 4.34 -2.78
N SER A 64 -5.95 5.46 -2.66
CA SER A 64 -6.80 5.72 -1.49
C SER A 64 -8.05 4.85 -1.55
N SER A 65 -8.61 4.49 -0.40
CA SER A 65 -9.90 3.79 -0.32
C SER A 65 -11.07 4.59 -0.88
N ASN A 66 -10.91 5.90 -1.06
CA ASN A 66 -11.90 6.80 -1.66
C ASN A 66 -11.61 7.10 -3.14
N GLU A 67 -10.62 6.44 -3.73
CA GLU A 67 -10.32 6.61 -5.15
C GLU A 67 -11.42 5.98 -6.00
N THR A 68 -11.89 6.70 -7.01
CA THR A 68 -13.00 6.27 -7.88
C THR A 68 -12.56 5.96 -9.30
N ARG A 69 -11.32 6.32 -9.65
CA ARG A 69 -10.69 5.97 -10.93
C ARG A 69 -10.23 4.51 -10.93
N SER A 70 -10.22 3.90 -12.11
CA SER A 70 -9.52 2.62 -12.28
C SER A 70 -8.01 2.80 -12.12
N ILE A 71 -7.28 1.71 -11.85
CA ILE A 71 -5.82 1.75 -11.71
C ILE A 71 -5.17 2.39 -12.94
N THR A 72 -5.52 1.94 -14.15
CA THR A 72 -4.99 2.46 -15.42
C THR A 72 -5.26 3.97 -15.62
N GLN A 73 -6.40 4.47 -15.13
CA GLN A 73 -6.69 5.90 -15.15
C GLN A 73 -5.86 6.68 -14.12
N TRP A 74 -5.67 6.10 -12.93
CA TRP A 74 -4.89 6.67 -11.84
C TRP A 74 -3.41 6.78 -12.19
N GLU A 75 -2.86 5.80 -12.90
CA GLU A 75 -1.46 5.75 -13.37
C GLU A 75 -0.99 7.03 -14.05
N LYS A 76 -1.85 7.61 -14.91
CA LYS A 76 -1.54 8.81 -15.70
C LYS A 76 -1.15 10.01 -14.82
N SER A 77 -1.66 10.07 -13.59
CA SER A 77 -1.37 11.13 -12.63
C SER A 77 -0.30 10.74 -11.60
N ASN A 78 0.15 9.48 -11.59
CA ASN A 78 1.00 8.91 -10.54
C ASN A 78 2.23 8.18 -11.11
N PRO A 79 3.07 8.85 -11.92
CA PRO A 79 4.20 8.21 -12.60
C PRO A 79 5.22 7.60 -11.62
N ARG A 80 5.39 8.18 -10.43
CA ARG A 80 6.26 7.62 -9.38
C ARG A 80 5.75 6.28 -8.84
N ALA A 81 4.43 6.12 -8.76
CA ALA A 81 3.84 4.86 -8.32
C ALA A 81 3.99 3.80 -9.42
N VAL A 82 3.79 4.18 -10.69
CA VAL A 82 4.03 3.32 -11.85
C VAL A 82 5.46 2.77 -11.83
N GLU A 83 6.48 3.65 -11.75
CA GLU A 83 7.89 3.24 -11.73
C GLU A 83 8.19 2.31 -10.54
N ALA A 84 7.74 2.68 -9.34
CA ALA A 84 8.00 1.90 -8.13
C ALA A 84 7.35 0.51 -8.20
N CYS A 85 6.10 0.42 -8.66
CA CYS A 85 5.37 -0.83 -8.79
C CYS A 85 5.88 -1.69 -9.94
N ALA A 86 6.25 -1.09 -11.08
CA ALA A 86 6.87 -1.79 -12.20
C ALA A 86 8.17 -2.46 -11.75
N ARG A 87 9.04 -1.71 -11.06
CA ARG A 87 10.28 -2.23 -10.49
C ARG A 87 10.03 -3.36 -9.47
N GLN A 88 9.07 -3.17 -8.56
CA GLN A 88 8.73 -4.17 -7.55
C GLN A 88 8.20 -5.47 -8.18
N ALA A 89 7.39 -5.36 -9.24
CA ALA A 89 6.83 -6.50 -9.95
C ALA A 89 7.83 -7.19 -10.89
N GLY A 90 8.99 -6.57 -11.16
CA GLY A 90 9.96 -7.07 -12.13
C GLY A 90 9.57 -6.78 -13.58
N TRP A 91 8.69 -5.81 -13.81
CA TRP A 91 8.27 -5.36 -15.13
C TRP A 91 9.44 -4.67 -15.85
N ARG A 92 9.87 -5.21 -16.99
CA ARG A 92 10.93 -4.63 -17.81
C ARG A 92 10.33 -3.72 -18.88
N GLY A 93 10.72 -2.44 -18.90
CA GLY A 93 10.36 -1.49 -19.96
C GLY A 93 9.08 -0.66 -19.71
N ARG A 94 8.67 -0.49 -18.45
CA ARG A 94 7.57 0.38 -18.01
C ARG A 94 8.08 1.52 -17.16
#